data_AF-A0A9E1IQE3-F1
#
_entry.id   AF-A0A9E1IQE3-F1
#
_cell.length_a   1.000
_cell.length_b   1.000
_cell.length_c   1.000
_cell.angle_alpha   90.00
_cell.angle_beta   90.00
_cell.angle_gamma   90.00
#
_symmetry.space_group_name_H-M   'P 1'
#
loop_
_entity.id
_entity.type
_entity.pdbx_description
1 polymer ?
#
loop_
_entity_poly.entity_id
_entity_poly.type
_entity_poly.pdbx_seq_one_letter_code
_entity_poly.pdbx_strand_id
1 'polypeptide(L)'
;INHKWPDEPDHEPLLNAIQVLQDGSQEELAQVFDVEGVLTYLAGNVVLASFDSYAITGHNYYLYEAKPKQFNMLPWDLNGSLDPGATNLCTPHQGLLSGRLLEDPNNAELYIDIVDEFLQTAGSDDALFERFDQAYGLVGSEFEENHWNELEEQILNRSASLEDELANDAGCSVD
;
A
#
# COMPACT_ATOMS: atom_id res chain seq x y z
N ILE A 1 -13.48 -11.90 -20.51
CA ILE A 1 -12.03 -12.05 -20.29
C ILE A 1 -11.67 -13.49 -20.65
N ASN A 2 -10.78 -13.71 -21.62
CA ASN A 2 -10.28 -15.06 -21.92
C ASN A 2 -9.28 -15.44 -20.82
N HIS A 3 -9.61 -16.42 -19.98
CA HIS A 3 -8.79 -16.88 -18.84
C HIS A 3 -7.60 -17.76 -19.26
N LYS A 4 -6.90 -17.41 -20.34
CA LYS A 4 -5.75 -18.17 -20.82
C LYS A 4 -4.51 -17.30 -20.74
N TRP A 5 -3.44 -17.84 -20.14
CA TRP A 5 -2.12 -17.24 -20.23
C TRP A 5 -1.76 -17.01 -21.71
N PRO A 6 -1.08 -15.91 -22.04
CA PRO A 6 -0.61 -15.70 -23.40
C PRO A 6 0.28 -16.86 -23.82
N ASP A 7 0.01 -17.44 -24.99
CA ASP A 7 0.79 -18.58 -25.51
C ASP A 7 2.24 -18.14 -25.85
N GLU A 8 2.46 -16.85 -26.15
CA GLU A 8 3.78 -16.22 -26.34
C GLU A 8 3.82 -14.80 -25.73
N PRO A 9 4.24 -14.63 -24.47
CA PRO A 9 4.52 -13.30 -23.92
C PRO A 9 5.89 -12.79 -24.41
N ASP A 10 5.94 -11.57 -24.95
CA ASP A 10 7.21 -10.95 -25.37
C ASP A 10 7.99 -10.30 -24.21
N HIS A 11 7.34 -10.13 -23.04
CA HIS A 11 7.86 -9.50 -21.82
C HIS A 11 8.47 -8.10 -22.01
N GLU A 12 8.32 -7.50 -23.19
CA GLU A 12 8.96 -6.24 -23.55
C GLU A 12 8.54 -5.10 -22.63
N PRO A 13 7.24 -4.95 -22.28
CA PRO A 13 6.83 -3.88 -21.37
C PRO A 13 7.49 -3.99 -19.99
N LEU A 14 7.60 -5.21 -19.44
CA LEU A 14 8.22 -5.43 -18.13
C LEU A 14 9.71 -5.11 -18.15
N LEU A 15 10.42 -5.57 -19.18
CA LEU A 15 11.85 -5.28 -19.33
C LEU A 15 12.10 -3.77 -19.52
N ASN A 16 11.24 -3.09 -20.27
CA ASN A 16 11.28 -1.65 -20.41
C ASN A 16 11.03 -0.94 -19.08
N ALA A 17 10.02 -1.36 -18.31
CA ALA A 17 9.73 -0.78 -16.99
C ALA A 17 10.90 -0.93 -16.02
N ILE A 18 11.59 -2.08 -16.01
CA ILE A 18 12.80 -2.29 -15.19
C ILE A 18 13.95 -1.38 -15.64
N GLN A 19 14.14 -1.19 -16.95
CA GLN A 19 15.18 -0.32 -17.48
C GLN A 19 14.92 1.16 -17.14
N VAL A 20 13.66 1.61 -17.24
CA VAL A 20 13.24 2.94 -16.83
C VAL A 20 13.36 3.12 -15.31
N LEU A 21 13.02 2.09 -14.53
CA LEU A 21 13.24 2.12 -13.07
C LEU A 21 14.72 2.31 -12.71
N GLN A 22 15.63 1.68 -13.45
CA GLN A 22 17.06 1.79 -13.18
C GLN A 22 17.59 3.20 -13.50
N ASP A 23 17.29 3.75 -14.68
CA ASP A 23 18.01 4.91 -15.23
C ASP A 23 17.12 6.07 -15.74
N GLY A 24 15.80 5.90 -15.74
CA GLY A 24 14.84 6.85 -16.31
C GLY A 24 14.49 8.04 -15.40
N SER A 25 13.98 9.10 -16.02
CA SER A 25 13.45 10.27 -15.30
C SER A 25 12.12 9.97 -14.60
N GLN A 26 11.66 10.88 -13.72
CA GLN A 26 10.32 10.80 -13.11
C GLN A 26 9.20 10.79 -14.17
N GLU A 27 9.39 11.53 -15.27
CA GLU A 27 8.43 11.58 -16.37
C GLU A 27 8.39 10.25 -17.14
N GLU A 28 9.53 9.56 -17.28
CA GLU A 28 9.58 8.22 -17.88
C GLU A 28 9.00 7.16 -16.95
N LEU A 29 9.27 7.25 -15.63
CA LEU A 29 8.64 6.41 -14.61
C LEU A 29 7.11 6.50 -14.70
N ALA A 30 6.56 7.70 -14.83
CA ALA A 30 5.11 7.92 -14.96
C ALA A 30 4.51 7.38 -16.28
N GLN A 31 5.34 7.10 -17.29
CA GLN A 31 4.87 6.46 -18.53
C GLN A 31 4.76 4.94 -18.40
N VAL A 32 5.60 4.32 -17.58
CA VAL A 32 5.65 2.86 -17.41
C VAL A 32 4.99 2.37 -16.12
N PHE A 33 4.72 3.25 -15.16
CA PHE A 33 3.96 2.97 -13.95
C PHE A 33 2.75 3.90 -13.81
N ASP A 34 1.65 3.35 -13.32
CA ASP A 34 0.48 4.09 -12.84
C ASP A 34 0.80 4.65 -11.45
N VAL A 35 1.46 5.82 -11.41
CA VAL A 35 2.08 6.38 -10.19
C VAL A 35 1.07 6.48 -9.05
N GLU A 36 -0.09 7.09 -9.28
CA GLU A 36 -1.14 7.24 -8.25
C GLU A 36 -1.60 5.88 -7.70
N GLY A 37 -1.77 4.87 -8.56
CA GLY A 37 -2.11 3.52 -8.17
C GLY A 37 -1.01 2.85 -7.32
N VAL A 38 0.26 3.04 -7.68
CA VAL A 38 1.39 2.54 -6.89
C VAL A 38 1.46 3.25 -5.54
N LEU A 39 1.28 4.57 -5.48
CA LEU A 39 1.26 5.31 -4.21
C LEU A 39 0.11 4.86 -3.32
N THR A 40 -1.06 4.56 -3.89
CA THR A 40 -2.20 4.00 -3.17
C THR A 40 -1.90 2.59 -2.64
N TYR A 41 -1.21 1.75 -3.40
CA TYR A 41 -0.71 0.46 -2.92
C TYR A 41 0.24 0.62 -1.72
N LEU A 42 1.17 1.59 -1.80
CA LEU A 42 2.12 1.86 -0.71
C LEU A 42 1.39 2.34 0.55
N ALA A 43 0.50 3.31 0.40
CA ALA A 43 -0.37 3.80 1.47
C ALA A 43 -1.16 2.65 2.11
N GLY A 44 -1.76 1.77 1.30
CA GLY A 44 -2.50 0.59 1.77
C GLY A 44 -1.67 -0.34 2.68
N ASN A 45 -0.42 -0.61 2.31
CA ASN A 45 0.46 -1.45 3.14
C ASN A 45 0.88 -0.75 4.43
N VAL A 46 1.05 0.58 4.40
CA VAL A 46 1.41 1.38 5.56
C VAL A 46 0.23 1.51 6.52
N VAL A 47 -0.98 1.82 6.03
CA VAL A 47 -2.16 1.94 6.91
C VAL A 47 -2.48 0.61 7.60
N LEU A 48 -2.32 -0.51 6.88
CA LEU A 48 -2.52 -1.85 7.43
C LEU A 48 -1.31 -2.39 8.20
N ALA A 49 -0.22 -1.66 8.32
CA ALA A 49 1.03 -2.14 8.92
C ALA A 49 1.44 -3.54 8.44
N SER A 50 1.45 -3.74 7.12
CA SER A 50 1.81 -5.04 6.51
C SER A 50 3.33 -5.23 6.54
N PHE A 51 3.80 -6.17 7.36
CA PHE A 51 5.22 -6.38 7.59
C PHE A 51 5.93 -7.08 6.43
N ASP A 52 5.23 -7.94 5.69
CA ASP A 52 5.78 -8.72 4.57
C ASP A 52 5.41 -8.08 3.22
N SER A 53 5.58 -6.76 3.12
CA SER A 53 5.20 -5.97 1.95
C SER A 53 6.39 -5.64 1.04
N TYR A 54 6.11 -5.11 -0.16
CA TYR A 54 7.12 -4.78 -1.16
C TYR A 54 8.29 -3.94 -0.62
N ALA A 55 7.99 -2.90 0.17
CA ALA A 55 9.00 -1.96 0.63
C ALA A 55 9.95 -2.54 1.68
N ILE A 56 9.53 -3.59 2.40
CA ILE A 56 10.32 -4.21 3.47
C ILE A 56 11.01 -5.49 2.97
N THR A 57 10.23 -6.43 2.45
CA THR A 57 10.69 -7.80 2.11
C THR A 57 10.69 -8.08 0.62
N GLY A 58 10.10 -7.20 -0.19
CA GLY A 58 9.95 -7.40 -1.63
C GLY A 58 8.86 -8.42 -2.00
N HIS A 59 7.92 -8.71 -1.10
CA HIS A 59 6.86 -9.72 -1.29
C HIS A 59 5.46 -9.12 -1.41
N ASN A 60 4.49 -10.01 -1.63
CA ASN A 60 3.04 -9.79 -1.47
C ASN A 60 2.45 -8.65 -2.31
N TYR A 61 2.81 -8.66 -3.59
CA TYR A 61 2.16 -7.83 -4.59
C TYR A 61 2.06 -8.56 -5.94
N TYR A 62 1.11 -8.12 -6.75
CA TYR A 62 1.12 -8.36 -8.18
C TYR A 62 1.55 -7.09 -8.89
N LEU A 63 2.38 -7.25 -9.92
CA LEU A 63 2.56 -6.21 -10.92
C LEU A 63 1.60 -6.50 -12.08
N TYR A 64 0.67 -5.59 -12.31
CA TYR A 64 -0.42 -5.75 -13.27
C TYR A 64 -0.38 -4.65 -14.32
N GLU A 65 -0.38 -5.01 -15.59
CA GLU A 65 -0.45 -4.04 -16.70
C GLU A 65 -1.87 -3.47 -16.79
N ALA A 66 -2.11 -2.36 -16.08
CA ALA A 66 -3.43 -1.73 -15.98
C ALA A 66 -3.85 -1.02 -17.28
N LYS A 67 -2.85 -0.51 -18.03
CA LYS A 67 -3.00 0.04 -19.38
C LYS A 67 -1.84 -0.45 -20.24
N PRO A 68 -1.93 -0.44 -21.58
CA PRO A 68 -0.85 -0.91 -22.44
C PRO A 68 0.50 -0.28 -22.06
N LYS A 69 1.45 -1.13 -21.67
CA LYS A 69 2.81 -0.83 -21.21
C LYS A 69 2.94 -0.03 -19.91
N GLN A 70 1.85 0.15 -19.17
CA GLN A 70 1.84 0.86 -17.88
C GLN A 70 1.39 -0.08 -16.76
N PHE A 71 2.27 -0.32 -15.80
CA PHE A 71 2.04 -1.23 -14.69
C PHE A 71 1.50 -0.52 -13.46
N ASN A 72 0.63 -1.22 -12.72
CA ASN A 72 0.17 -0.85 -11.40
C ASN A 72 0.48 -2.00 -10.42
N MET A 73 0.50 -1.71 -9.12
CA MET A 73 0.71 -2.68 -8.07
C MET A 73 -0.60 -2.99 -7.37
N LEU A 74 -0.85 -4.28 -7.12
CA LEU A 74 -2.00 -4.75 -6.37
C LEU A 74 -1.52 -5.51 -5.13
N PRO A 75 -2.14 -5.32 -3.95
CA PRO A 75 -1.77 -6.05 -2.75
C PRO A 75 -2.15 -7.53 -2.87
N TRP A 76 -1.38 -8.35 -2.18
CA TRP A 76 -1.63 -9.77 -1.97
C TRP A 76 -1.38 -10.12 -0.50
N ASP A 77 -2.01 -11.19 -0.01
CA ASP A 77 -1.76 -11.80 1.31
C ASP A 77 -1.52 -10.81 2.48
N LEU A 78 -2.56 -10.03 2.81
CA LEU A 78 -2.53 -9.06 3.91
C LEU A 78 -2.90 -9.68 5.27
N ASN A 79 -2.65 -10.98 5.44
CA ASN A 79 -2.91 -11.67 6.70
C ASN A 79 -1.91 -11.27 7.80
N GLY A 80 -0.69 -10.86 7.42
CA GLY A 80 0.36 -10.35 8.31
C GLY A 80 0.29 -8.83 8.48
N SER A 81 -0.85 -8.33 8.96
CA SER A 81 -1.14 -6.90 9.11
C SER A 81 -1.45 -6.55 10.58
N LEU A 82 -1.50 -5.24 10.84
CA LEU A 82 -1.80 -4.63 12.14
C LEU A 82 -0.77 -4.94 13.24
N ASP A 83 0.47 -5.26 12.85
CA ASP A 83 1.61 -5.27 13.77
C ASP A 83 2.07 -3.81 14.00
N PRO A 84 1.89 -3.22 15.20
CA PRO A 84 2.07 -1.79 15.45
C PRO A 84 3.49 -1.25 15.18
N GLY A 85 4.49 -2.12 15.00
CA GLY A 85 5.88 -1.74 14.71
C GLY A 85 6.35 -2.07 13.29
N ALA A 86 5.51 -2.64 12.43
CA ALA A 86 5.93 -3.15 11.14
C ALA A 86 6.24 -2.05 10.11
N THR A 87 5.49 -0.95 10.13
CA THR A 87 5.62 0.14 9.15
C THR A 87 5.45 1.50 9.79
N ASN A 88 6.07 2.52 9.20
CA ASN A 88 5.79 3.94 9.43
C ASN A 88 5.61 4.66 8.08
N LEU A 89 5.25 5.95 8.11
CA LEU A 89 5.05 6.76 6.91
C LEU A 89 6.26 6.75 5.96
N CYS A 90 7.47 6.52 6.47
CA CYS A 90 8.70 6.51 5.68
C CYS A 90 9.09 5.13 5.15
N THR A 91 8.47 4.04 5.60
CA THR A 91 8.77 2.66 5.14
C THR A 91 8.84 2.53 3.61
N PRO A 92 7.94 3.14 2.82
CA PRO A 92 8.03 3.07 1.35
C PRO A 92 9.34 3.57 0.73
N HIS A 93 10.12 4.43 1.40
CA HIS A 93 11.41 4.90 0.88
C HIS A 93 12.47 3.79 0.77
N GLN A 94 12.26 2.65 1.43
CA GLN A 94 13.21 1.52 1.45
C GLN A 94 13.17 0.68 0.17
N GLY A 95 12.06 0.69 -0.57
CA GLY A 95 11.90 -0.08 -1.81
C GLY A 95 12.51 0.65 -3.02
N LEU A 96 12.98 -0.11 -4.02
CA LEU A 96 13.63 0.47 -5.21
C LEU A 96 12.68 1.38 -6.02
N LEU A 97 11.56 0.83 -6.50
CA LEU A 97 10.50 1.58 -7.18
C LEU A 97 9.88 2.68 -6.31
N SER A 98 9.46 2.34 -5.10
CA SER A 98 8.77 3.27 -4.21
C SER A 98 9.67 4.42 -3.77
N GLY A 99 10.93 4.14 -3.41
CA GLY A 99 11.92 5.17 -3.11
C GLY A 99 12.16 6.10 -4.29
N ARG A 100 12.35 5.54 -5.50
CA ARG A 100 12.50 6.34 -6.73
C ARG A 100 11.30 7.24 -7.01
N LEU A 101 10.07 6.75 -6.84
CA LEU A 101 8.88 7.57 -7.04
C LEU A 101 8.78 8.71 -6.00
N LEU A 102 9.18 8.44 -4.75
CA LEU A 102 9.10 9.40 -3.65
C LEU A 102 10.24 10.42 -3.63
N GLU A 103 11.25 10.29 -4.50
CA GLU A 103 12.22 11.36 -4.78
C GLU A 103 11.56 12.60 -5.42
N ASP A 104 10.41 12.43 -6.11
CA ASP A 104 9.61 13.55 -6.59
C ASP A 104 8.76 14.09 -5.41
N PRO A 105 8.95 15.37 -5.01
CA PRO A 105 8.21 15.94 -3.89
C PRO A 105 6.69 15.95 -4.11
N ASN A 106 6.20 16.01 -5.35
CA ASN A 106 4.76 15.96 -5.60
C ASN A 106 4.19 14.56 -5.34
N ASN A 107 4.95 13.51 -5.62
CA ASN A 107 4.56 12.14 -5.32
C ASN A 107 4.63 11.87 -3.81
N ALA A 108 5.63 12.43 -3.13
CA ALA A 108 5.73 12.34 -1.68
C ALA A 108 4.54 13.02 -0.98
N GLU A 109 4.16 14.22 -1.43
CA GLU A 109 2.97 14.94 -0.95
C GLU A 109 1.69 14.14 -1.22
N LEU A 110 1.49 13.69 -2.47
CA LEU A 110 0.32 12.89 -2.84
C LEU A 110 0.21 11.59 -2.03
N TYR A 111 1.32 10.92 -1.74
CA TYR A 111 1.31 9.72 -0.90
C TYR A 111 0.83 10.02 0.51
N ILE A 112 1.27 11.12 1.12
CA ILE A 112 0.80 11.56 2.44
C ILE A 112 -0.68 11.92 2.39
N ASP A 113 -1.12 12.65 1.37
CA ASP A 113 -2.53 13.01 1.17
C ASP A 113 -3.43 11.75 1.07
N ILE A 114 -2.99 10.70 0.37
CA ILE A 114 -3.73 9.43 0.28
C ILE A 114 -3.89 8.77 1.65
N VAL A 115 -2.84 8.78 2.48
CA VAL A 115 -2.89 8.21 3.83
C VAL A 115 -3.85 9.02 4.72
N ASP A 116 -3.74 10.35 4.70
CA ASP A 116 -4.61 11.24 5.47
C ASP A 116 -6.08 11.13 5.03
N GLU A 117 -6.35 11.15 3.72
CA GLU A 117 -7.70 10.97 3.18
C GLU A 117 -8.30 9.63 3.59
N PHE A 118 -7.52 8.54 3.58
CA PHE A 118 -7.99 7.24 4.03
C PHE A 118 -8.46 7.28 5.48
N LEU A 119 -7.66 7.82 6.39
CA LEU A 119 -7.99 7.94 7.83
C LEU A 119 -9.23 8.82 8.07
N GLN A 120 -9.48 9.80 7.21
CA GLN A 120 -10.67 10.66 7.31
C GLN A 120 -11.93 10.08 6.64
N THR A 121 -11.79 8.99 5.87
CA THR A 121 -12.88 8.41 5.07
C THR A 121 -13.12 6.94 5.42
N ALA A 122 -12.79 6.02 4.51
CA ALA A 122 -13.05 4.60 4.63
C ALA A 122 -12.22 3.92 5.74
N GLY A 123 -11.12 4.54 6.16
CA GLY A 123 -10.24 4.10 7.23
C GLY A 123 -10.46 4.78 8.58
N SER A 124 -11.47 5.66 8.69
CA SER A 124 -11.83 6.24 10.00
C SER A 124 -12.31 5.16 10.97
N ASP A 125 -12.05 5.36 12.27
CA ASP A 125 -12.47 4.42 13.32
C ASP A 125 -13.98 4.10 13.21
N ASP A 126 -14.82 5.13 13.02
CA ASP A 126 -16.27 4.97 12.82
C ASP A 126 -16.60 4.08 11.61
N ALA A 127 -15.97 4.31 10.46
CA ALA A 127 -16.23 3.55 9.23
C ALA A 127 -15.74 2.10 9.34
N LEU A 128 -14.57 1.89 9.93
CA LEU A 128 -14.03 0.56 10.15
C LEU A 128 -14.90 -0.20 11.15
N PHE A 129 -15.27 0.40 12.29
CA PHE A 129 -16.11 -0.25 13.30
C PHE A 129 -17.51 -0.57 12.80
N GLU A 130 -18.12 0.29 11.97
CA GLU A 130 -19.36 -0.05 11.30
C GLU A 130 -19.22 -1.32 10.42
N ARG A 131 -18.10 -1.46 9.71
CA ARG A 131 -17.81 -2.66 8.91
C ARG A 131 -17.56 -3.89 9.78
N PHE A 132 -16.88 -3.71 10.90
CA PHE A 132 -16.64 -4.77 11.88
C PHE A 132 -17.94 -5.31 12.47
N ASP A 133 -18.82 -4.43 12.93
CA ASP A 133 -20.14 -4.80 13.44
C ASP A 133 -20.97 -5.56 12.40
N GLN A 134 -20.92 -5.11 11.13
CA GLN A 134 -21.57 -5.82 10.02
C GLN A 134 -20.98 -7.22 9.82
N ALA A 135 -19.66 -7.37 9.84
CA ALA A 135 -18.99 -8.65 9.69
C ALA A 135 -19.29 -9.59 10.87
N TYR A 136 -19.22 -9.08 12.11
CA TYR A 136 -19.58 -9.80 13.33
C TYR A 136 -21.01 -10.32 13.26
N GLY A 137 -21.96 -9.49 12.83
CA GLY A 137 -23.37 -9.88 12.66
C GLY A 137 -23.60 -10.98 11.62
N LEU A 138 -22.71 -11.10 10.61
CA LEU A 138 -22.80 -12.12 9.56
C LEU A 138 -22.12 -13.44 9.95
N VAL A 139 -20.95 -13.37 10.56
CA VAL A 139 -20.15 -14.54 10.94
C VAL A 139 -20.63 -15.13 12.27
N GLY A 140 -21.15 -14.29 13.16
CA GLY A 140 -21.66 -14.68 14.47
C GLY A 140 -20.60 -15.38 15.32
N SER A 141 -21.00 -16.43 16.03
CA SER A 141 -20.13 -17.17 16.97
C SER A 141 -19.04 -18.02 16.31
N GLU A 142 -18.94 -18.05 14.97
CA GLU A 142 -17.87 -18.78 14.26
C GLU A 142 -16.49 -18.12 14.44
N PHE A 143 -16.46 -16.84 14.85
CA PHE A 143 -15.24 -16.13 15.22
C PHE A 143 -15.35 -15.67 16.68
N GLU A 144 -14.38 -16.07 17.50
CA GLU A 144 -14.42 -15.86 18.95
C GLU A 144 -14.39 -14.37 19.31
N GLU A 145 -15.21 -13.97 20.28
CA GLU A 145 -15.35 -12.57 20.76
C GLU A 145 -14.00 -11.94 21.14
N ASN A 146 -13.09 -12.71 21.74
CA ASN A 146 -11.77 -12.20 22.10
C ASN A 146 -10.94 -11.77 20.89
N HIS A 147 -11.00 -12.51 19.78
CA HIS A 147 -10.28 -12.14 18.57
C HIS A 147 -10.85 -10.86 17.94
N TRP A 148 -12.15 -10.60 18.09
CA TRP A 148 -12.76 -9.35 17.66
C TRP A 148 -12.24 -8.17 18.48
N ASN A 149 -12.26 -8.30 19.81
CA ASN A 149 -11.77 -7.25 20.71
C ASN A 149 -10.28 -6.93 20.49
N GLU A 150 -9.45 -7.94 20.27
CA GLU A 150 -8.03 -7.75 19.96
C GLU A 150 -7.83 -6.98 18.66
N LEU A 151 -8.64 -7.28 17.64
CA LEU A 151 -8.56 -6.64 16.33
C LEU A 151 -9.05 -5.18 16.37
N GLU A 152 -10.08 -4.88 17.16
CA GLU A 152 -10.51 -3.49 17.42
C GLU A 152 -9.41 -2.67 18.10
N GLU A 153 -8.76 -3.23 19.13
CA GLU A 153 -7.65 -2.57 19.81
C GLU A 153 -6.47 -2.31 18.86
N GLN A 154 -6.14 -3.28 18.00
CA GLN A 154 -5.10 -3.12 16.99
C GLN A 154 -5.40 -2.01 15.99
N ILE A 155 -6.65 -1.88 15.55
CA ILE A 155 -7.08 -0.83 14.64
C ILE A 155 -6.94 0.55 15.29
N LEU A 156 -7.46 0.72 16.52
CA LEU A 156 -7.37 1.99 17.25
C LEU A 156 -5.92 2.41 17.51
N ASN A 157 -5.08 1.45 17.89
CA ASN A 157 -3.67 1.73 18.10
C ASN A 157 -2.99 2.13 16.78
N ARG A 158 -3.38 1.52 15.66
CA ARG A 158 -2.78 1.85 14.36
C ARG A 158 -3.24 3.20 13.83
N SER A 159 -4.54 3.52 13.90
CA SER A 159 -5.06 4.82 13.47
C SER A 159 -4.43 5.94 14.30
N ALA A 160 -4.42 5.82 15.64
CA ALA A 160 -3.80 6.80 16.53
C ALA A 160 -2.30 6.99 16.27
N SER A 161 -1.56 5.90 16.00
CA SER A 161 -0.14 5.99 15.64
C SER A 161 0.07 6.78 14.35
N LEU A 162 -0.74 6.53 13.31
CA LEU A 162 -0.61 7.23 12.04
C LEU A 162 -0.99 8.69 12.13
N GLU A 163 -2.03 9.02 12.89
CA GLU A 163 -2.42 10.41 13.16
C GLU A 163 -1.27 11.17 13.87
N ASP A 164 -0.60 10.54 14.82
CA ASP A 164 0.58 11.11 15.49
C ASP A 164 1.77 11.27 14.52
N GLU A 165 2.03 10.27 13.67
CA GLU A 165 3.07 10.36 12.62
C GLU A 165 2.79 11.51 11.64
N LEU A 166 1.53 11.70 11.20
CA LEU A 166 1.11 12.78 10.31
C LEU A 166 1.24 14.16 10.98
N ALA A 167 0.88 14.27 12.26
CA ALA A 167 0.90 15.53 13.00
C ALA A 167 2.32 16.05 13.30
N ASN A 168 3.31 15.16 13.37
CA ASN A 168 4.67 15.51 13.81
C ASN A 168 5.70 15.67 12.67
N ASP A 169 5.24 15.74 11.41
CA ASP A 169 6.04 15.81 10.18
C ASP A 169 6.95 14.58 10.00
N ALA A 170 6.61 13.71 9.07
CA ALA A 170 7.27 12.42 8.87
C ALA A 170 8.75 12.53 8.52
N GLY A 171 9.20 13.69 8.00
CA GLY A 171 10.62 14.02 7.80
C GLY A 171 11.45 12.83 7.31
N CYS A 172 11.01 12.18 6.22
CA CYS A 172 11.63 10.95 5.73
C CYS A 172 13.02 11.24 5.17
N SER A 173 14.04 11.29 6.04
CA SER A 173 15.42 11.46 5.60
C SER A 173 15.88 10.19 4.91
N VAL A 174 16.18 10.30 3.62
CA VAL A 174 16.93 9.29 2.88
C VAL A 174 18.41 9.46 3.26
N ASP A 175 18.87 8.68 4.24
CA ASP A 175 20.30 8.57 4.59
C ASP A 175 21.06 7.71 3.56
#